data_AF-A0A077PYW1-F1
#
_entry.id   AF-A0A077PYW1-F1
#
_cell.length_a   1.000
_cell.length_b   1.000
_cell.length_c   1.000
_cell.angle_alpha   90.00
_cell.angle_beta   90.00
_cell.angle_gamma   90.00
#
_symmetry.space_group_name_H-M   'P 1'
#
loop_
_entity.id
_entity.type
_entity.pdbx_description
1 polymer ?
#
loop_
_entity_poly.entity_id
_entity_poly.type
_entity_poly.pdbx_seq_one_letter_code
_entity_poly.pdbx_strand_id
1 'polypeptide(L)'
;MRIPCGAKLRFKLRANPVKTIKDERQRRTRDGELKCCRVPLIHEEQQLQWLSRKLAGAALLSTAWVISEPPIYFRKSDISGKIQPICFEGQITVQESEVLIFLLSQGIGPAKAIGCGLLSLAPD
;
A
#
# COMPACT_ATOMS: atom_id res chain seq x y z
N MET A 1 11.43 -16.94 -10.65
CA MET A 1 11.60 -15.58 -11.23
C MET A 1 12.95 -15.06 -10.78
N ARG A 2 13.80 -14.57 -11.69
CA ARG A 2 15.12 -14.04 -11.34
C ARG A 2 15.10 -12.53 -11.51
N ILE A 3 15.21 -11.80 -10.42
CA ILE A 3 15.39 -10.34 -10.42
C ILE A 3 16.80 -10.11 -9.87
N PRO A 4 17.73 -9.50 -10.62
CA PRO A 4 19.05 -9.18 -10.10
C PRO A 4 19.06 -7.86 -9.31
N CYS A 5 19.94 -7.77 -8.30
CA CYS A 5 20.22 -6.49 -7.64
C CYS A 5 20.76 -5.49 -8.66
N GLY A 6 20.37 -4.22 -8.51
CA GLY A 6 20.67 -3.16 -9.46
C GLY A 6 19.77 -3.11 -10.70
N ALA A 7 18.87 -4.08 -10.90
CA ALA A 7 17.92 -4.03 -12.01
C ALA A 7 17.02 -2.78 -11.90
N LYS A 8 16.82 -2.12 -13.04
CA LYS A 8 15.82 -1.06 -13.19
C LYS A 8 14.56 -1.67 -13.76
N LEU A 9 13.44 -1.43 -13.09
CA LEU A 9 12.14 -2.02 -13.44
C LEU A 9 11.07 -0.95 -13.37
N ARG A 10 10.13 -1.02 -14.31
CA ARG A 10 8.85 -0.32 -14.19
C ARG A 10 7.97 -1.10 -13.22
N PHE A 11 7.14 -0.38 -12.46
CA PHE A 11 6.21 -0.99 -11.54
C PHE A 11 4.82 -0.37 -11.59
N LYS A 12 3.84 -1.17 -11.16
CA LYS A 12 2.47 -0.74 -10.88
C LYS A 12 1.98 -1.38 -9.59
N LEU A 13 1.39 -0.59 -8.70
CA LEU A 13 0.86 -1.04 -7.42
C LEU A 13 -0.42 -0.28 -7.07
N ARG A 14 -1.56 -0.97 -7.10
CA ARG A 14 -2.78 -0.50 -6.44
C ARG A 14 -2.66 -0.77 -4.95
N ALA A 15 -2.76 0.25 -4.10
CA ALA A 15 -2.64 0.13 -2.66
C ALA A 15 -3.69 0.95 -1.92
N ASN A 16 -3.84 0.73 -0.61
CA ASN A 16 -4.64 1.55 0.29
C ASN A 16 -3.76 2.16 1.39
N PRO A 17 -3.03 3.26 1.12
CA PRO A 17 -2.17 3.91 2.10
C PRO A 17 -3.01 4.58 3.18
N VAL A 18 -2.89 4.05 4.40
CA VAL A 18 -3.64 4.51 5.57
C VAL A 18 -2.72 4.73 6.75
N LYS A 19 -3.12 5.64 7.63
CA LYS A 19 -2.60 5.76 9.00
C LYS A 19 -3.67 5.32 10.00
N THR A 20 -3.24 4.79 11.13
CA THR A 20 -4.13 4.47 12.25
C THR A 20 -4.20 5.66 13.19
N ILE A 21 -5.40 6.13 13.47
CA ILE A 21 -5.67 7.19 14.45
C ILE A 21 -6.64 6.67 15.53
N LYS A 22 -6.67 7.33 16.69
CA LYS A 22 -7.73 7.10 17.69
C LYS A 22 -9.07 7.56 17.10
N ASP A 23 -10.14 6.83 17.41
CA ASP A 23 -11.47 7.15 16.92
C ASP A 23 -11.95 8.47 17.52
N GLU A 24 -12.17 9.47 16.66
CA GLU A 24 -12.66 10.80 17.03
C GLU A 24 -14.02 10.74 17.74
N ARG A 25 -14.84 9.73 17.41
CA ARG A 25 -16.15 9.50 18.06
C ARG A 25 -16.03 8.82 19.42
N GLN A 26 -14.81 8.60 19.89
CA GLN A 26 -14.47 7.97 21.18
C GLN A 26 -15.19 6.63 21.42
N ARG A 27 -15.54 5.91 20.36
CA ARG A 27 -16.19 4.60 20.49
C ARG A 27 -15.23 3.62 21.14
N ARG A 28 -15.76 2.75 21.99
CA ARG A 28 -14.97 1.75 22.71
C ARG A 28 -15.08 0.35 22.11
N THR A 29 -14.03 -0.45 22.27
CA THR A 29 -14.05 -1.90 22.04
C THR A 29 -14.90 -2.59 23.11
N ARG A 30 -15.14 -3.89 22.95
CA ARG A 30 -15.86 -4.68 23.98
C ARG A 30 -15.11 -4.68 25.31
N ASP A 31 -13.78 -4.59 25.25
CA ASP A 31 -12.88 -4.57 26.41
C ASP A 31 -12.71 -3.15 27.00
N GLY A 32 -13.45 -2.16 26.51
CA GLY A 32 -13.47 -0.80 27.07
C GLY A 32 -12.38 0.15 26.56
N GLU A 33 -11.50 -0.30 25.65
CA GLU A 33 -10.45 0.52 25.04
C GLU A 33 -10.99 1.45 23.94
N LEU A 34 -10.33 2.59 23.70
CA LEU A 34 -10.68 3.45 22.56
C LEU A 34 -10.41 2.71 21.24
N LYS A 35 -11.41 2.68 20.37
CA LYS A 35 -11.24 2.12 19.03
C LYS A 35 -10.20 2.92 18.25
N CYS A 36 -9.44 2.20 17.43
CA CYS A 36 -8.57 2.78 16.42
C CYS A 36 -9.24 2.70 15.06
N CYS A 37 -9.09 3.75 14.25
CA CYS A 37 -9.63 3.86 12.91
C CYS A 37 -8.50 4.03 11.90
N ARG A 38 -8.61 3.36 10.76
CA ARG A 38 -7.70 3.57 9.61
C ARG A 38 -8.27 4.70 8.76
N VAL A 39 -7.49 5.76 8.58
CA VAL A 39 -7.83 6.89 7.69
C VAL A 39 -6.86 6.95 6.53
N PRO A 40 -7.33 7.25 5.31
CA PRO A 40 -6.47 7.34 4.14
C PRO A 40 -5.45 8.48 4.29
N LEU A 41 -4.26 8.27 3.74
CA LEU A 41 -3.33 9.36 3.47
C LEU A 41 -3.85 10.11 2.24
N ILE A 42 -4.14 11.40 2.38
CA ILE A 42 -4.79 12.22 1.34
C ILE A 42 -3.82 13.13 0.59
N HIS A 43 -2.63 13.37 1.16
CA HIS A 43 -1.58 14.17 0.53
C HIS A 43 -0.62 13.27 -0.24
N GLU A 44 -0.32 13.64 -1.48
CA GLU A 44 0.55 12.89 -2.38
C GLU A 44 1.93 12.61 -1.77
N GLU A 45 2.54 13.61 -1.13
CA GLU A 45 3.82 13.46 -0.45
C GLU A 45 3.79 12.35 0.61
N GLN A 46 2.72 12.27 1.40
CA GLN A 46 2.56 11.23 2.43
C GLN A 46 2.36 9.84 1.80
N GLN A 47 1.70 9.77 0.64
CA GLN A 47 1.48 8.54 -0.10
C GLN A 47 2.79 8.02 -0.70
N LEU A 48 3.61 8.90 -1.28
CA LEU A 48 4.94 8.57 -1.81
C LEU A 48 5.90 8.17 -0.68
N GLN A 49 5.90 8.88 0.44
CA GLN A 49 6.67 8.49 1.63
C GLN A 49 6.22 7.12 2.16
N TRP A 50 4.91 6.84 2.14
CA TRP A 50 4.39 5.51 2.50
C TRP A 50 4.92 4.43 1.56
N LEU A 51 4.92 4.67 0.24
CA LEU A 51 5.43 3.73 -0.75
C LEU A 51 6.93 3.46 -0.54
N SER A 52 7.72 4.53 -0.38
CA SER A 52 9.16 4.45 -0.10
C SER A 52 9.44 3.59 1.13
N ARG A 53 8.72 3.82 2.23
CA ARG A 53 8.82 3.01 3.45
C ARG A 53 8.44 1.54 3.24
N LYS A 54 7.52 1.24 2.33
CA LYS A 54 7.11 -0.14 2.03
C LYS A 54 8.10 -0.89 1.15
N LEU A 55 8.86 -0.17 0.33
CA LEU A 55 9.91 -0.72 -0.53
C LEU A 55 11.30 -0.69 0.13
N ALA A 56 11.45 0.02 1.25
CA ALA A 56 12.71 0.14 1.97
C ALA A 56 13.36 -1.23 2.23
N GLY A 57 14.65 -1.35 1.87
CA GLY A 57 15.40 -2.59 1.97
C GLY A 57 15.18 -3.57 0.81
N ALA A 58 14.18 -3.35 -0.04
CA ALA A 58 13.93 -4.16 -1.24
C ALA A 58 14.33 -3.41 -2.53
N ALA A 59 13.91 -2.15 -2.66
CA ALA A 59 14.15 -1.34 -3.84
C ALA A 59 14.10 0.17 -3.54
N LEU A 60 14.85 0.95 -4.31
CA LEU A 60 14.79 2.41 -4.31
C LEU A 60 13.78 2.88 -5.35
N LEU A 61 12.94 3.85 -4.98
CA LEU A 61 12.09 4.57 -5.93
C LEU A 61 12.94 5.54 -6.74
N SER A 62 12.95 5.39 -8.06
CA SER A 62 13.59 6.33 -8.99
C SER A 62 12.61 7.40 -9.43
N THR A 63 11.41 6.98 -9.84
CA THR A 63 10.29 7.85 -10.19
C THR A 63 8.99 7.20 -9.73
N ALA A 64 7.99 8.00 -9.35
CA ALA A 64 6.67 7.50 -9.00
C ALA A 64 5.60 8.58 -9.19
N TRP A 65 4.44 8.16 -9.67
CA TRP A 65 3.24 8.96 -9.83
C TRP A 65 2.14 8.37 -8.97
N VAL A 66 1.26 9.23 -8.46
CA VAL A 66 0.04 8.79 -7.77
C VAL A 66 -1.17 9.04 -8.65
N ILE A 67 -1.90 7.98 -8.93
CA ILE A 67 -3.17 8.02 -9.66
C ILE A 67 -4.27 7.77 -8.64
N SER A 68 -5.10 8.79 -8.41
CA SER A 68 -6.27 8.67 -7.53
C SER A 68 -7.30 7.72 -8.12
N GLU A 69 -7.88 6.87 -7.28
CA GLU A 69 -8.96 5.97 -7.68
C GLU A 69 -10.25 6.25 -6.91
N PRO A 70 -11.42 5.91 -7.48
CA PRO A 70 -12.68 5.97 -6.76
C PRO A 70 -12.66 5.10 -5.50
N PRO A 71 -13.37 5.51 -4.43
CA PRO A 71 -13.50 4.68 -3.25
C PRO A 71 -14.26 3.39 -3.56
N ILE A 72 -13.87 2.30 -2.89
CA ILE A 72 -14.59 1.04 -2.93
C ILE A 72 -15.32 0.89 -1.60
N TYR A 73 -16.63 0.71 -1.69
CA TYR A 73 -17.49 0.41 -0.56
C TYR A 73 -17.74 -1.09 -0.51
N PHE A 74 -17.76 -1.64 0.70
CA PHE A 74 -18.04 -3.05 0.90
C PHE A 74 -18.97 -3.24 2.09
N ARG A 75 -19.72 -4.34 2.04
CA ARG A 75 -20.55 -4.81 3.14
C ARG A 75 -20.30 -6.29 3.35
N LYS A 76 -19.93 -6.66 4.57
CA LYS A 76 -19.74 -8.06 4.99
C LYS A 76 -20.54 -8.27 6.27
N SER A 77 -21.62 -9.05 6.18
CA SER A 77 -22.60 -9.20 7.27
C SER A 77 -23.08 -7.82 7.76
N ASP A 78 -22.94 -7.55 9.05
CA ASP A 78 -23.34 -6.27 9.67
C ASP A 78 -22.25 -5.19 9.61
N ILE A 79 -21.12 -5.47 8.96
CA ILE A 79 -19.99 -4.53 8.85
C ILE A 79 -19.97 -3.92 7.46
N SER A 80 -20.27 -2.62 7.36
CA SER A 80 -19.99 -1.82 6.18
C SER A 80 -18.66 -1.08 6.33
N GLY A 81 -17.92 -0.94 5.25
CA GLY A 81 -16.67 -0.18 5.23
C GLY A 81 -16.39 0.48 3.90
N LYS A 82 -15.36 1.33 3.92
CA LYS A 82 -14.83 2.05 2.78
C LYS A 82 -13.33 1.81 2.71
N ILE A 83 -12.80 1.58 1.52
CA ILE A 83 -11.38 1.72 1.21
C ILE A 83 -11.20 2.83 0.18
N GLN A 84 -10.08 3.55 0.27
CA GLN A 84 -9.71 4.60 -0.67
C GLN A 84 -8.41 4.15 -1.36
N PRO A 85 -8.51 3.31 -2.40
CA PRO A 85 -7.32 2.88 -3.12
C PRO A 85 -6.70 4.04 -3.89
N ILE A 86 -5.41 3.92 -4.14
CA ILE A 86 -4.68 4.70 -5.13
C ILE A 86 -3.78 3.75 -5.93
N CYS A 87 -3.42 4.14 -7.15
CA CYS A 87 -2.48 3.40 -7.97
C CYS A 87 -1.17 4.16 -8.07
N PHE A 88 -0.08 3.50 -7.66
CA PHE A 88 1.27 3.96 -7.90
C PHE A 88 1.79 3.35 -9.19
N GLU A 89 2.43 4.16 -10.01
CA GLU A 89 3.18 3.72 -11.18
C GLU A 89 4.53 4.44 -11.21
N GLY A 90 5.56 3.81 -11.76
CA GLY A 90 6.89 4.45 -11.82
C GLY A 90 8.01 3.46 -12.07
N GLN A 91 9.21 3.84 -11.64
CA GLN A 91 10.42 3.02 -11.75
C GLN A 91 11.08 2.79 -10.39
N ILE A 92 11.60 1.58 -10.21
CA ILE A 92 12.41 1.19 -9.06
C ILE A 92 13.77 0.65 -9.49
N THR A 93 14.77 0.82 -8.64
CA THR A 93 16.05 0.12 -8.73
C THR A 93 16.13 -0.92 -7.61
N VAL A 94 16.31 -2.19 -7.95
CA VAL A 94 16.33 -3.30 -6.99
C VAL A 94 17.57 -3.18 -6.10
N GLN A 95 17.37 -3.21 -4.77
CA GLN A 95 18.47 -3.22 -3.80
C GLN A 95 18.76 -4.64 -3.33
N GLU A 96 17.73 -5.37 -2.92
CA GLU A 96 17.83 -6.75 -2.43
C GLU A 96 16.77 -7.62 -3.11
N SER A 97 17.24 -8.62 -3.84
CA SER A 97 16.41 -9.44 -4.71
C SER A 97 15.46 -10.32 -3.92
N GLU A 98 15.94 -10.92 -2.84
CA GLU A 98 15.13 -11.83 -2.01
C GLU A 98 14.03 -11.08 -1.26
N VAL A 99 14.33 -9.90 -0.74
CA VAL A 99 13.36 -9.05 -0.05
C VAL A 99 12.28 -8.56 -1.02
N LEU A 100 12.65 -8.19 -2.25
CA LEU A 100 11.67 -7.81 -3.27
C LEU A 100 10.78 -8.98 -3.68
N ILE A 101 11.34 -10.17 -3.89
CA ILE A 101 10.58 -11.39 -4.20
C ILE A 101 9.60 -11.72 -3.06
N PHE A 102 10.04 -11.59 -1.81
CA PHE A 102 9.18 -11.74 -0.66
C PHE A 102 8.01 -10.74 -0.68
N LEU A 103 8.28 -9.45 -0.92
CA LEU A 103 7.23 -8.43 -1.02
C LEU A 103 6.22 -8.71 -2.14
N LEU A 104 6.67 -9.18 -3.29
CA LEU A 104 5.78 -9.60 -4.39
C LEU A 104 4.86 -10.74 -3.98
N SER A 105 5.39 -11.74 -3.26
CA SER A 105 4.61 -12.89 -2.80
C SER A 105 3.58 -12.53 -1.72
N GLN A 106 3.94 -11.63 -0.81
CA GLN A 106 3.08 -11.25 0.30
C GLN A 106 2.08 -10.18 -0.09
N GLY A 107 2.42 -9.32 -1.04
CA GLY A 107 1.71 -8.09 -1.37
C GLY A 107 1.96 -6.97 -0.35
N ILE A 108 1.76 -5.73 -0.81
CA ILE A 108 2.13 -4.51 -0.09
C ILE A 108 0.91 -3.79 0.47
N GLY A 109 0.87 -3.64 1.80
CA GLY A 109 -0.13 -2.83 2.49
C GLY A 109 -1.49 -3.50 2.75
N PRO A 110 -2.47 -2.74 3.28
CA PRO A 110 -3.80 -3.26 3.63
C PRO A 110 -4.71 -3.53 2.42
N ALA A 111 -5.87 -4.12 2.71
CA ALA A 111 -6.95 -4.40 1.74
C ALA A 111 -6.58 -5.40 0.61
N LYS A 112 -5.67 -6.35 0.89
CA LYS A 112 -5.23 -7.38 -0.07
C LYS A 112 -6.37 -8.22 -0.65
N ALA A 113 -7.35 -8.56 0.18
CA ALA A 113 -8.52 -9.32 -0.24
C ALA A 113 -9.52 -8.53 -1.13
N ILE A 114 -9.28 -7.23 -1.36
CA ILE A 114 -10.19 -6.33 -2.11
C ILE A 114 -9.41 -5.63 -3.23
N GLY A 115 -8.45 -6.34 -3.84
CA GLY A 115 -7.76 -5.87 -5.05
C GLY A 115 -6.60 -4.89 -4.82
N CYS A 116 -6.07 -4.78 -3.60
CA CYS A 116 -4.86 -4.00 -3.31
C CYS A 116 -3.64 -4.89 -3.05
N GLY A 117 -2.45 -4.31 -3.15
CA GLY A 117 -1.20 -4.88 -2.68
C GLY A 117 -0.43 -5.74 -3.67
N LEU A 118 -1.01 -6.07 -4.82
CA LEU A 118 -0.24 -6.72 -5.89
C LEU A 118 0.73 -5.71 -6.52
N LEU A 119 2.03 -5.93 -6.34
CA LEU A 119 3.09 -5.20 -7.03
C LEU A 119 3.38 -5.91 -8.36
N SER A 120 3.15 -5.23 -9.48
CA SER A 120 3.45 -5.71 -10.82
C SER A 120 4.75 -5.09 -11.28
N LEU A 121 5.63 -5.88 -11.93
CA LEU A 121 6.92 -5.43 -12.43
C LEU A 121 7.04 -5.73 -13.91
N ALA A 122 7.73 -4.85 -14.64
CA ALA A 122 8.12 -5.05 -16.02
C ALA A 122 9.57 -4.59 -16.23
N PRO A 123 10.32 -5.21 -17.15
CA PRO A 123 11.59 -4.66 -17.63
C PRO A 123 11.36 -3.22 -18.13
N ASP A 124 12.33 -2.35 -17.82
CA ASP A 124 12.37 -1.01 -18.41
C ASP A 124 12.62 -1.09 -19.92
#